data_AF-A0A7R9DU09-F1
#
_entry.id   AF-A0A7R9DU09-F1
#
_cell.length_a   1.000
_cell.length_b   1.000
_cell.length_c   1.000
_cell.angle_alpha   90.00
_cell.angle_beta   90.00
_cell.angle_gamma   90.00
#
_symmetry.space_group_name_H-M   'P 1'
#
loop_
_entity.id
_entity.type
_entity.pdbx_description
1 polymer ?
#
loop_
_entity_poly.entity_id
_entity_poly.type
_entity_poly.pdbx_seq_one_letter_code
_entity_poly.pdbx_strand_id
1 'polypeptide(L)'
;RPVCVLAGVQQSKADQYLELVRRVGIELRSLLSSVDFLVPIFPITTHREVEMAHKVLSKDMGELVNAMKLAQKYTPTTLDAEYRKGMLSAAHILAMDAKNLLDVIDSIRIRYSEVNNFICTVVHPRSGGPLRGGGRCPESEVS
;
A
#
# COMPACT_ATOMS: atom_id res chain seq x y z
N ARG A 1 36.33 -34.18 12.40
CA ARG A 1 34.93 -33.91 11.96
C ARG A 1 34.88 -32.49 11.39
N PRO A 2 34.83 -32.27 10.07
CA PRO A 2 34.78 -30.93 9.50
C PRO A 2 33.32 -30.55 9.22
N VAL A 3 32.66 -29.95 10.20
CA VAL A 3 31.40 -29.23 9.99
C VAL A 3 31.52 -27.99 10.87
N CYS A 4 31.55 -26.80 10.26
CA CYS A 4 31.09 -25.54 10.87
C CYS A 4 31.26 -24.32 9.94
N VAL A 5 32.13 -24.35 8.91
CA VAL A 5 32.35 -23.14 8.09
C VAL A 5 31.21 -22.86 7.08
N LEU A 6 30.53 -23.91 6.59
CA LEU A 6 29.37 -23.76 5.70
C LEU A 6 28.10 -23.25 6.40
N ALA A 7 27.94 -23.51 7.71
CA ALA A 7 26.74 -23.11 8.45
C ALA A 7 26.65 -21.58 8.61
N GLY A 8 27.78 -20.91 8.86
CA GLY A 8 27.83 -19.45 9.00
C GLY A 8 27.51 -18.71 7.70
N VAL A 9 28.01 -19.19 6.55
CA VAL A 9 27.73 -18.60 5.23
C VAL A 9 26.25 -18.74 4.85
N GLN A 10 25.63 -19.87 5.19
CA GLN A 10 24.21 -20.11 4.90
C GLN A 10 23.29 -19.29 5.82
N GLN A 11 23.68 -19.07 7.08
CA GLN A 11 22.96 -18.17 8.01
C GLN A 11 22.95 -16.72 7.52
N SER A 12 24.07 -16.21 6.99
CA SER A 12 24.14 -14.85 6.43
C SER A 12 23.24 -14.64 5.21
N LYS A 13 22.95 -15.68 4.43
CA LYS A 13 22.02 -15.59 3.29
C LYS A 13 20.56 -15.58 3.75
N ALA A 14 20.22 -16.43 4.71
CA ALA A 14 18.87 -16.49 5.27
C ALA A 14 18.46 -15.15 5.92
N ASP A 15 19.37 -14.53 6.67
CA ASP A 15 19.14 -13.25 7.34
C ASP A 15 18.93 -12.09 6.35
N GLN A 16 19.69 -12.07 5.25
CA GLN A 16 19.49 -11.09 4.16
C GLN A 16 18.09 -11.18 3.53
N TYR A 17 17.56 -12.39 3.28
CA TYR A 17 16.21 -12.52 2.74
C TYR A 17 15.15 -11.99 3.70
N LEU A 18 15.34 -12.21 5.01
CA LEU A 18 14.47 -11.70 6.05
C LEU A 18 14.46 -10.17 6.08
N GLU A 19 15.62 -9.54 5.98
CA GLU A 19 15.73 -8.08 5.95
C GLU A 19 15.08 -7.50 4.69
N LEU A 20 15.29 -8.13 3.53
CA LEU A 20 14.66 -7.72 2.27
C LEU A 20 13.13 -7.76 2.36
N VAL A 21 12.54 -8.87 2.82
CA VAL A 21 11.08 -8.98 2.95
C VAL A 21 10.52 -8.02 4.00
N ARG A 22 11.26 -7.76 5.09
CA ARG A 22 10.88 -6.71 6.04
C ARG A 22 10.83 -5.33 5.39
N ARG A 23 11.85 -4.95 4.63
CA ARG A 23 11.89 -3.65 3.92
C ARG A 23 10.70 -3.53 2.95
N VAL A 24 10.44 -4.56 2.16
CA VAL A 24 9.27 -4.59 1.26
C VAL A 24 7.97 -4.43 2.03
N GLY A 25 7.80 -5.11 3.17
CA GLY A 25 6.61 -4.97 4.00
C GLY A 25 6.42 -3.57 4.61
N ILE A 26 7.51 -2.90 4.98
CA ILE A 26 7.46 -1.51 5.49
C ILE A 26 7.03 -0.55 4.39
N GLU A 27 7.66 -0.64 3.22
CA GLU A 27 7.34 0.20 2.05
C GLU A 27 5.88 -0.01 1.62
N LEU A 28 5.43 -1.26 1.54
CA LEU A 28 4.05 -1.57 1.19
C LEU A 28 3.07 -1.01 2.23
N ARG A 29 3.37 -1.11 3.53
CA ARG A 29 2.51 -0.54 4.57
C ARG A 29 2.43 0.99 4.46
N SER A 30 3.55 1.64 4.14
CA SER A 30 3.58 3.09 3.88
C SER A 30 2.70 3.47 2.69
N LEU A 31 2.77 2.69 1.61
CA LEU A 31 1.94 2.84 0.42
C LEU A 31 0.45 2.70 0.75
N LEU A 32 0.06 1.60 1.39
CA LEU A 32 -1.33 1.33 1.78
C LEU A 32 -1.87 2.43 2.70
N SER A 33 -1.07 2.87 3.68
CA SER A 33 -1.47 3.97 4.56
C SER A 33 -1.71 5.26 3.78
N SER A 34 -0.90 5.54 2.75
CA SER A 34 -1.09 6.71 1.89
C SER A 34 -2.38 6.60 1.06
N VAL A 35 -2.72 5.39 0.61
CA VAL A 35 -3.96 5.11 -0.11
C VAL A 35 -5.18 5.25 0.81
N ASP A 36 -5.11 4.75 2.05
CA ASP A 36 -6.18 4.86 3.05
C ASP A 36 -6.62 6.32 3.31
N PHE A 37 -5.68 7.27 3.31
CA PHE A 37 -6.01 8.70 3.43
C PHE A 37 -6.80 9.25 2.24
N LEU A 38 -6.70 8.62 1.07
CA LEU A 38 -7.38 9.04 -0.15
C LEU A 38 -8.74 8.35 -0.34
N VAL A 39 -8.94 7.16 0.24
CA VAL A 39 -10.22 6.43 0.22
C VAL A 39 -11.44 7.30 0.51
N PRO A 40 -11.50 8.12 1.59
CA PRO A 40 -12.69 8.93 1.89
C PRO A 40 -13.01 9.98 0.83
N ILE A 41 -12.05 10.31 -0.04
CA ILE A 41 -12.18 11.32 -1.08
C ILE A 41 -12.59 10.71 -2.43
N PHE A 42 -12.39 9.40 -2.59
CA PHE A 42 -12.79 8.68 -3.78
C PHE A 42 -14.29 8.38 -3.79
N PRO A 43 -14.92 8.26 -4.98
CA PRO A 43 -16.29 7.83 -5.09
C PRO A 43 -16.49 6.39 -4.58
N ILE A 44 -17.70 6.11 -4.08
CA ILE A 44 -18.09 4.81 -3.51
C ILE A 44 -17.84 3.63 -4.47
N THR A 45 -17.90 3.87 -5.78
CA THR A 45 -17.61 2.86 -6.81
C THR A 45 -16.20 2.30 -6.70
N THR A 46 -15.23 3.16 -6.39
CA THR A 46 -13.80 2.81 -6.25
C THR A 46 -13.42 2.32 -4.86
N HIS A 47 -14.26 2.52 -3.83
CA HIS A 47 -13.99 2.01 -2.47
C HIS A 47 -13.85 0.48 -2.47
N ARG A 48 -14.71 -0.20 -3.24
CA ARG A 48 -14.68 -1.66 -3.38
C ARG A 48 -13.38 -2.13 -4.04
N GLU A 49 -12.89 -1.41 -5.04
CA GLU A 49 -11.64 -1.73 -5.74
C GLU A 49 -10.44 -1.58 -4.81
N VAL A 50 -10.38 -0.50 -4.03
CA VAL A 50 -9.31 -0.29 -3.04
C VAL A 50 -9.35 -1.34 -1.94
N GLU A 51 -10.53 -1.68 -1.42
CA GLU A 51 -10.67 -2.74 -0.41
C GLU A 51 -10.16 -4.09 -0.94
N MET A 52 -10.49 -4.44 -2.19
CA MET A 52 -10.00 -5.66 -2.83
C MET A 52 -8.48 -5.61 -3.01
N ALA A 53 -7.92 -4.48 -3.42
CA ALA A 53 -6.48 -4.34 -3.57
C ALA A 53 -5.73 -4.49 -2.23
N HIS A 54 -6.27 -3.93 -1.14
CA HIS A 54 -5.72 -4.13 0.21
C HIS A 54 -5.73 -5.62 0.60
N LYS A 55 -6.81 -6.34 0.29
CA LYS A 55 -6.93 -7.79 0.56
C LYS A 55 -5.95 -8.61 -0.28
N VAL A 56 -5.83 -8.30 -1.57
CA VAL A 56 -4.89 -8.96 -2.49
C VAL A 56 -3.46 -8.75 -2.01
N LEU A 57 -3.04 -7.50 -1.81
CA LEU A 57 -1.69 -7.17 -1.32
C LEU A 57 -1.36 -7.80 0.03
N SER A 58 -2.33 -7.86 0.95
CA SER A 58 -2.16 -8.54 2.23
C SER A 58 -1.95 -10.05 2.07
N LYS A 59 -2.69 -10.67 1.14
CA LYS A 59 -2.53 -12.09 0.79
C LYS A 59 -1.15 -12.32 0.16
N ASP A 60 -0.76 -11.52 -0.82
CA ASP A 60 0.52 -11.69 -1.53
C ASP A 60 1.73 -11.48 -0.61
N MET A 61 1.64 -10.54 0.35
CA MET A 61 2.63 -10.41 1.41
C MET A 61 2.73 -11.68 2.26
N GLY A 62 1.60 -12.29 2.59
CA GLY A 62 1.56 -13.57 3.30
C GLY A 62 2.24 -14.69 2.50
N GLU A 63 1.96 -14.77 1.19
CA GLU A 63 2.56 -15.75 0.29
C GLU A 63 4.07 -15.54 0.15
N LEU A 64 4.54 -14.29 0.00
CA LEU A 64 5.96 -13.94 -0.03
C LEU A 64 6.67 -14.36 1.26
N VAL A 65 6.10 -14.02 2.43
CA VAL A 65 6.67 -14.39 3.73
C VAL A 65 6.74 -15.91 3.89
N ASN A 66 5.70 -16.63 3.48
CA ASN A 66 5.70 -18.10 3.52
C ASN A 66 6.73 -18.70 2.56
N ALA A 67 6.82 -18.21 1.32
CA ALA A 67 7.80 -18.64 0.33
C ALA A 67 9.23 -18.37 0.82
N MET A 68 9.48 -17.21 1.44
CA MET A 68 10.77 -16.88 2.06
C MET A 68 11.10 -17.82 3.22
N LYS A 69 10.15 -18.11 4.12
CA LYS A 69 10.36 -19.06 5.23
C LYS A 69 10.71 -20.45 4.71
N LEU A 70 10.05 -20.91 3.65
CA LEU A 70 10.38 -22.17 2.98
C LEU A 70 11.79 -22.10 2.36
N ALA A 71 12.11 -21.03 1.64
CA ALA A 71 13.44 -20.83 1.07
C ALA A 71 14.53 -20.90 2.15
N GLN A 72 14.35 -20.26 3.30
CA GLN A 72 15.27 -20.36 4.44
C GLN A 72 15.35 -21.78 5.01
N LYS A 73 14.22 -22.46 5.19
CA LYS A 73 14.17 -23.82 5.75
C LYS A 73 14.87 -24.85 4.86
N TYR A 74 14.78 -24.67 3.53
CA TYR A 74 15.33 -25.58 2.55
C TYR A 74 16.64 -25.09 1.90
N THR A 75 17.20 -23.96 2.37
CA THR A 75 18.51 -23.41 1.95
C THR A 75 19.67 -24.42 1.99
N PRO A 76 19.78 -25.36 2.95
CA PRO A 76 20.86 -26.35 2.95
C PRO A 76 20.60 -27.56 2.03
N THR A 77 19.47 -27.61 1.31
CA THR A 77 19.07 -28.76 0.49
C THR A 77 19.17 -28.46 -1.01
N THR A 78 19.16 -29.50 -1.84
CA THR A 78 19.13 -29.39 -3.32
C THR A 78 17.92 -28.65 -3.87
N LEU A 79 16.86 -28.45 -3.07
CA LEU A 79 15.66 -27.72 -3.46
C LEU A 79 15.77 -26.20 -3.28
N ASP A 80 16.88 -25.69 -2.72
CA ASP A 80 17.11 -24.25 -2.48
C ASP A 80 16.83 -23.38 -3.73
N ALA A 81 17.29 -23.79 -4.90
CA ALA A 81 17.08 -23.04 -6.14
C ALA A 81 15.60 -22.92 -6.52
N GLU A 82 14.80 -23.95 -6.27
CA GLU A 82 13.37 -23.97 -6.59
C GLU A 82 12.57 -23.10 -5.62
N TYR A 83 12.84 -23.20 -4.31
CA TYR A 83 12.18 -22.35 -3.32
C TYR A 83 12.59 -20.87 -3.46
N ARG A 84 13.85 -20.58 -3.80
CA ARG A 84 14.28 -19.21 -4.13
C ARG A 84 13.53 -18.67 -5.35
N LYS A 85 13.34 -19.48 -6.39
CA LYS A 85 12.54 -19.10 -7.56
C LYS A 85 11.08 -18.83 -7.18
N GLY A 86 10.49 -19.67 -6.33
CA GLY A 86 9.13 -19.47 -5.81
C GLY A 86 8.99 -18.16 -5.02
N MET A 87 9.95 -17.86 -4.14
CA MET A 87 10.01 -16.59 -3.39
C MET A 87 10.12 -15.38 -4.33
N LEU A 88 11.00 -15.43 -5.33
CA LEU A 88 11.14 -14.35 -6.30
C LEU A 88 9.87 -14.15 -7.13
N SER A 89 9.18 -15.25 -7.47
CA SER A 89 7.88 -15.19 -8.16
C SER A 89 6.83 -14.50 -7.30
N ALA A 90 6.73 -14.86 -6.02
CA ALA A 90 5.80 -14.22 -5.08
C ALA A 90 6.11 -12.73 -4.89
N ALA A 91 7.40 -12.37 -4.78
CA ALA A 91 7.82 -10.97 -4.70
C ALA A 91 7.46 -10.18 -5.97
N HIS A 92 7.57 -10.81 -7.14
CA HIS A 92 7.23 -10.19 -8.41
C HIS A 92 5.73 -9.94 -8.52
N ILE A 93 4.89 -10.94 -8.18
CA ILE A 93 3.43 -10.81 -8.17
C ILE A 93 3.02 -9.64 -7.26
N LEU A 94 3.52 -9.63 -6.02
CA LEU A 94 3.28 -8.53 -5.08
C LEU A 94 3.64 -7.15 -5.67
N ALA A 95 4.77 -7.03 -6.35
CA ALA A 95 5.18 -5.77 -6.98
C ALA A 95 4.24 -5.37 -8.13
N MET A 96 3.77 -6.34 -8.93
CA MET A 96 2.79 -6.10 -9.98
C MET A 96 1.45 -5.64 -9.40
N ASP A 97 0.96 -6.28 -8.34
CA ASP A 97 -0.30 -5.91 -7.69
C ASP A 97 -0.21 -4.53 -7.01
N ALA A 98 0.94 -4.21 -6.40
CA ALA A 98 1.16 -2.91 -5.79
C ALA A 98 1.20 -1.80 -6.84
N LYS A 99 1.85 -2.07 -7.98
CA LYS A 99 1.86 -1.18 -9.14
C LYS A 99 0.44 -1.01 -9.70
N ASN A 100 -0.32 -2.09 -9.86
CA ASN A 100 -1.67 -2.04 -10.38
C ASN A 100 -2.59 -1.20 -9.48
N LEU A 101 -2.49 -1.34 -8.15
CA LEU A 101 -3.20 -0.46 -7.22
C LEU A 101 -2.82 1.02 -7.44
N LEU A 102 -1.54 1.33 -7.51
CA LEU A 102 -1.08 2.70 -7.77
C LEU A 102 -1.61 3.25 -9.10
N ASP A 103 -1.57 2.47 -10.18
CA ASP A 103 -2.06 2.86 -11.51
C ASP A 103 -3.58 3.13 -11.49
N VAL A 104 -4.37 2.34 -10.74
CA VAL A 104 -5.81 2.60 -10.53
C VAL A 104 -6.02 3.90 -9.74
N ILE A 105 -5.28 4.10 -8.67
CA ILE A 105 -5.35 5.30 -7.82
C ILE A 105 -4.96 6.55 -8.62
N ASP A 106 -3.91 6.47 -9.43
CA ASP A 106 -3.45 7.55 -10.30
C ASP A 106 -4.48 7.87 -11.38
N SER A 107 -5.06 6.84 -12.00
CA SER A 107 -6.16 6.99 -12.96
C SER A 107 -7.40 7.66 -12.35
N ILE A 108 -7.69 7.44 -11.07
CA ILE A 108 -8.76 8.12 -10.35
C ILE A 108 -8.36 9.57 -10.09
N ARG A 109 -7.14 9.83 -9.60
CA ARG A 109 -6.62 11.18 -9.35
C ARG A 109 -6.63 12.06 -10.60
N ILE A 110 -6.23 11.52 -11.75
CA ILE A 110 -6.24 12.25 -13.03
C ILE A 110 -7.67 12.55 -13.49
N ARG A 111 -8.58 11.56 -13.41
CA ARG A 111 -9.98 11.71 -13.83
C ARG A 111 -10.79 12.64 -12.93
N TYR A 112 -10.45 12.69 -11.65
CA TYR A 112 -11.09 13.56 -10.67
C TYR A 112 -10.12 14.65 -10.22
N SER A 113 -9.63 15.48 -11.15
CA SER A 113 -8.74 16.61 -10.83
C SER A 113 -9.38 17.63 -9.86
N GLU A 114 -10.71 17.68 -9.78
CA GLU A 114 -11.47 18.45 -8.79
C GLU A 114 -11.37 17.90 -7.35
N VAL A 115 -10.91 16.66 -7.16
CA VAL A 115 -10.61 16.11 -5.83
C VAL A 115 -9.44 16.82 -5.17
N ASN A 116 -8.49 17.37 -5.94
CA ASN A 116 -7.44 18.25 -5.39
C ASN A 116 -8.04 19.50 -4.71
N ASN A 117 -9.17 20.01 -5.19
CA ASN A 117 -9.87 21.14 -4.55
C ASN A 117 -10.55 20.72 -3.24
N PHE A 118 -11.04 19.47 -3.12
CA PHE A 118 -11.61 18.97 -1.87
C PHE A 118 -10.56 18.57 -0.82
N ILE A 119 -9.36 18.11 -1.22
CA ILE A 119 -8.24 17.88 -0.30
C ILE A 119 -7.88 19.18 0.44
N CYS A 120 -7.92 20.33 -0.25
CA CYS A 120 -7.66 21.63 0.35
C CYS A 120 -8.71 22.04 1.41
N THR A 121 -9.96 21.57 1.26
CA THR A 121 -11.08 21.92 2.15
C THR A 121 -11.22 20.96 3.35
N VAL A 122 -10.85 19.69 3.21
CA VAL A 122 -11.05 18.66 4.26
C VAL A 122 -9.85 18.50 5.19
N VAL A 123 -8.63 18.85 4.75
CA VAL A 123 -7.43 18.86 5.62
C VAL A 123 -7.45 20.03 6.64
N HIS A 124 -8.45 20.91 6.59
CA HIS A 124 -8.78 21.82 7.69
C HIS A 124 -10.03 21.35 8.45
N PRO A 125 -9.88 20.61 9.57
CA PRO A 125 -10.95 20.53 10.54
C PRO A 125 -11.04 21.89 11.26
N ARG A 126 -11.95 22.74 10.77
CA ARG A 126 -12.68 23.80 11.48
C ARG A 126 -11.95 24.58 12.59
N SER A 127 -11.70 25.86 12.35
CA SER A 127 -11.97 26.87 13.39
C SER A 127 -13.44 27.31 13.26
N GLY A 128 -14.21 27.17 14.34
CA GLY A 128 -15.62 27.60 14.43
C GLY A 128 -15.78 29.12 14.26
N GLY A 129 -16.97 29.69 14.05
CA GLY A 129 -18.34 29.17 14.18
C GLY A 129 -19.34 30.10 13.46
N PRO A 130 -20.63 30.13 13.85
CA PRO A 130 -21.63 30.96 13.18
C PRO A 130 -21.60 32.39 13.72
N LEU A 131 -21.22 33.37 12.91
CA LEU A 131 -21.38 34.79 13.21
C LEU A 131 -22.33 35.46 12.21
N ARG A 132 -23.61 35.42 12.60
CA ARG A 132 -24.58 36.53 12.59
C ARG A 132 -24.07 37.86 12.02
N GLY A 133 -24.80 38.43 11.05
CA GLY A 133 -24.89 39.88 10.93
C GLY A 133 -25.10 40.46 9.53
N GLY A 134 -26.37 40.78 9.21
CA GLY A 134 -26.79 42.06 8.63
C GLY A 134 -26.23 42.48 7.26
N GLY A 135 -27.10 42.49 6.25
CA GLY A 135 -26.72 43.05 4.95
C GLY A 135 -27.81 43.17 3.90
N ARG A 136 -28.88 43.93 4.22
CA ARG A 136 -29.65 44.75 3.26
C ARG A 136 -30.51 43.98 2.22
N CYS A 137 -31.79 43.81 2.53
CA CYS A 137 -32.83 43.87 1.50
C CYS A 137 -32.83 45.29 0.92
N PRO A 138 -32.74 45.49 -0.39
CA PRO A 138 -33.31 46.68 -0.99
C PRO A 138 -34.82 46.45 -1.07
N GLU A 139 -35.56 47.14 -0.18
CA GLU A 139 -36.84 47.68 -0.58
C GLU A 139 -36.60 48.70 -1.70
N SER A 140 -37.32 48.52 -2.80
CA SER A 140 -37.97 49.56 -3.60
C SER A 140 -38.65 48.81 -4.75
N GLU A 141 -39.97 48.62 -4.64
CA GLU A 141 -40.99 49.56 -5.13
C GLU A 141 -41.35 49.20 -6.58
N VAL A 142 -42.50 48.55 -6.75
CA VAL A 142 -43.78 49.17 -7.13
C VAL A 142 -43.82 49.52 -8.62
N SER A 143 -44.58 48.75 -9.39
CA SER A 143 -45.87 49.15 -9.96
C SER A 143 -46.33 48.17 -11.03
#